data_AF-A0A379LS93-F1
#
_entry.id   AF-A0A379LS93-F1
#
_cell.length_a   1.000
_cell.length_b   1.000
_cell.length_c   1.000
_cell.angle_alpha   90.00
_cell.angle_beta   90.00
_cell.angle_gamma   90.00
#
_symmetry.space_group_name_H-M   'P 1'
#
loop_
_entity.id
_entity.type
_entity.pdbx_description
1 polymer ?
#
loop_
_entity_poly.entity_id
_entity_poly.type
_entity_poly.pdbx_seq_one_letter_code
_entity_poly.pdbx_strand_id
1 'polypeptide(L)'
;MMSWGTTGKKTGFWLEELAAPYYAFLDAGAEITLASPKGGQPPLDPKSDEPDSQTDETRRFHADSAAQAVLASTVKLDTVDQEAFDAVFYPGGHGPLWDLANDKHSISLIEQTLQAGKTGCAGLSCSRCPGVM
;
A
#
# COMPACT_ATOMS: atom_id res chain seq x y z
N MET A 1 5.42 4.77 15.50
CA MET A 1 6.87 4.76 15.78
C MET A 1 7.59 4.38 14.50
N MET A 2 8.30 5.33 13.90
CA MET A 2 8.89 5.27 12.55
C MET A 2 9.89 4.12 12.40
N SER A 3 9.88 3.43 11.26
CA SER A 3 10.88 2.42 10.89
C SER A 3 12.10 3.13 10.30
N TRP A 4 13.28 2.85 10.85
CA TRP A 4 14.54 3.46 10.43
C TRP A 4 15.29 2.47 9.54
N GLY A 5 15.41 2.79 8.25
CA GLY A 5 16.45 2.17 7.43
C GLY A 5 17.82 2.55 7.98
N THR A 6 18.83 1.70 7.79
CA THR A 6 20.21 1.82 8.32
C THR A 6 20.98 3.09 7.91
N THR A 7 20.35 4.00 7.15
CA THR A 7 20.92 5.28 6.69
C THR A 7 20.44 6.50 7.49
N GLY A 8 19.56 6.34 8.49
CA GLY A 8 19.08 7.45 9.31
C GLY A 8 18.12 8.41 8.61
N LYS A 9 17.63 8.07 7.41
CA LYS A 9 16.59 8.83 6.70
C LYS A 9 15.20 8.31 7.09
N LYS A 10 14.26 9.24 7.32
CA LYS A 10 12.84 8.90 7.46
C LYS A 10 12.39 8.23 6.16
N THR A 11 11.81 7.05 6.29
CA THR A 11 11.33 6.23 5.16
C THR A 11 9.88 5.81 5.44
N GLY A 12 9.16 5.48 4.38
CA GLY A 12 7.75 5.13 4.40
C GLY A 12 7.32 4.53 3.06
N PHE A 13 6.01 4.43 2.85
CA PHE A 13 5.49 4.11 1.52
C PHE A 13 5.65 5.32 0.59
N TRP A 14 5.70 5.06 -0.71
CA TRP A 14 5.73 6.12 -1.73
C TRP A 14 4.31 6.54 -2.10
N LEU A 15 3.95 7.83 -1.97
CA LEU A 15 2.57 8.31 -2.10
C LEU A 15 1.91 7.88 -3.42
N GLU A 16 2.61 8.05 -4.53
CA GLU A 16 2.09 7.69 -5.85
C GLU A 16 1.79 6.19 -5.99
N GLU A 17 2.62 5.34 -5.39
CA GLU A 17 2.44 3.88 -5.44
C GLU A 17 1.26 3.40 -4.57
N LEU A 18 0.70 4.29 -3.75
CA LEU A 18 -0.60 4.11 -3.10
C LEU A 18 -1.72 4.77 -3.93
N ALA A 19 -1.57 6.05 -4.28
CA ALA A 19 -2.63 6.87 -4.84
C ALA A 19 -3.11 6.37 -6.21
N ALA A 20 -2.19 6.02 -7.10
CA ALA A 20 -2.53 5.55 -8.44
C ALA A 20 -3.34 4.23 -8.43
N PRO A 21 -2.89 3.14 -7.79
CA PRO A 21 -3.68 1.92 -7.70
C PRO A 21 -4.96 2.11 -6.87
N TYR A 22 -4.93 2.91 -5.82
CA TYR A 22 -6.13 3.21 -5.03
C TYR A 22 -7.25 3.79 -5.90
N TYR A 23 -6.94 4.79 -6.74
CA TYR A 23 -7.95 5.37 -7.63
C TYR A 23 -8.30 4.47 -8.81
N ALA A 24 -7.35 3.70 -9.34
CA ALA A 24 -7.64 2.71 -10.37
C ALA A 24 -8.70 1.70 -9.90
N PHE A 25 -8.59 1.20 -8.66
CA PHE A 25 -9.57 0.29 -8.08
C PHE A 25 -10.87 0.98 -7.68
N LEU A 26 -10.78 2.17 -7.08
CA LEU A 26 -11.96 2.90 -6.61
C LEU A 26 -12.85 3.29 -7.79
N ASP A 27 -12.26 3.80 -8.86
CA ASP A 27 -12.99 4.22 -10.06
C ASP A 27 -13.53 3.01 -10.85
N ALA A 28 -12.96 1.82 -10.65
CA ALA A 28 -13.51 0.56 -11.14
C ALA A 28 -14.65 -0.01 -10.27
N GLY A 29 -14.99 0.67 -9.17
CA GLY A 29 -16.08 0.29 -8.26
C GLY A 29 -15.72 -0.72 -7.18
N ALA A 30 -14.43 -0.94 -6.92
CA ALA A 30 -13.98 -1.83 -5.86
C ALA A 30 -14.22 -1.24 -4.46
N GLU A 31 -14.51 -2.10 -3.50
CA GLU A 31 -14.46 -1.75 -2.08
C GLU A 31 -13.02 -1.91 -1.57
N ILE A 32 -12.44 -0.82 -1.07
CA ILE A 32 -11.01 -0.79 -0.70
C ILE A 32 -10.85 -0.70 0.81
N THR A 33 -10.06 -1.62 1.36
CA THR A 33 -9.56 -1.55 2.74
C THR A 33 -8.05 -1.35 2.73
N LEU A 34 -7.56 -0.33 3.45
CA LEU A 34 -6.13 -0.14 3.66
C LEU A 34 -5.69 -0.79 4.97
N ALA A 35 -4.61 -1.56 4.92
CA ALA A 35 -4.02 -2.22 6.08
C ALA A 35 -2.54 -1.84 6.24
N SER A 36 -2.07 -1.78 7.48
CA SER A 36 -0.65 -1.61 7.80
C SER A 36 -0.25 -2.50 8.99
N PRO A 37 1.04 -2.84 9.17
CA PRO A 37 1.46 -3.77 10.22
C PRO A 37 0.99 -3.40 11.63
N LYS A 38 0.85 -2.09 11.91
CA LYS A 38 0.43 -1.59 13.22
C LYS A 38 -0.98 -0.99 13.24
N GLY A 39 -1.63 -0.87 12.08
CA GLY A 39 -2.83 -0.07 11.90
C GLY A 39 -2.61 1.43 12.12
N GLY A 40 -3.64 2.22 11.88
CA GLY A 40 -3.59 3.68 11.92
C GLY A 40 -2.77 4.27 10.77
N GLN A 41 -2.37 5.55 10.87
CA GLN A 41 -1.63 6.23 9.81
C GLN A 41 -0.24 5.59 9.58
N PRO A 42 0.02 4.96 8.41
CA PRO A 42 1.34 4.46 8.09
C PRO A 42 2.30 5.63 7.79
N PRO A 43 3.61 5.45 8.01
CA PRO A 43 4.59 6.48 7.71
C PRO A 43 4.72 6.68 6.20
N LEU A 44 4.59 7.93 5.74
CA LEU A 44 4.84 8.35 4.38
C LEU A 44 6.33 8.68 4.18
N ASP A 45 6.92 8.31 3.03
CA ASP A 45 8.24 8.82 2.65
C ASP A 45 8.12 10.31 2.26
N PRO A 46 8.74 11.25 3.00
CA PRO A 46 8.61 12.68 2.74
C PRO A 46 9.01 13.08 1.31
N LYS A 47 9.92 12.33 0.67
CA LYS A 47 10.35 12.63 -0.71
C LYS A 47 9.26 12.37 -1.74
N SER A 48 8.41 11.40 -1.47
CA SER A 48 7.29 11.08 -2.35
C SER A 48 6.21 12.16 -2.35
N ASP A 49 6.27 13.08 -1.37
CA ASP A 49 5.34 14.20 -1.23
C ASP A 49 5.94 15.55 -1.66
N GLU A 50 7.18 15.57 -2.14
CA GLU A 50 7.79 16.79 -2.68
C GLU A 50 7.09 17.22 -3.99
N PRO A 51 7.06 18.53 -4.32
CA PRO A 51 6.34 19.04 -5.50
C PRO A 51 6.71 18.34 -6.81
N ASP A 52 7.98 18.00 -6.99
CA ASP A 52 8.50 17.34 -8.20
C ASP A 52 8.08 15.87 -8.31
N SER A 53 7.58 15.28 -7.23
CA SER A 53 7.08 13.89 -7.17
C SER A 53 5.55 13.79 -7.33
N GLN A 54 4.84 14.92 -7.46
CA GLN A 54 3.38 14.96 -7.54
C GLN A 54 2.85 14.64 -8.96
N THR A 55 1.98 13.65 -9.01
CA THR A 55 1.13 13.23 -10.15
C THR A 55 -0.30 13.77 -10.02
N ASP A 56 -1.17 13.48 -10.99
CA ASP A 56 -2.58 13.85 -10.89
C ASP A 56 -3.30 13.07 -9.77
N GLU A 57 -2.90 11.82 -9.57
CA GLU A 57 -3.43 10.90 -8.58
C GLU A 57 -3.04 11.31 -7.16
N THR A 58 -1.78 11.70 -6.93
CA THR A 58 -1.34 12.25 -5.63
C THR A 58 -2.01 13.59 -5.32
N ARG A 59 -2.18 14.49 -6.32
CA ARG A 59 -2.94 15.74 -6.15
C ARG A 59 -4.40 15.47 -5.78
N ARG A 60 -5.03 14.50 -6.46
CA ARG A 60 -6.39 14.05 -6.13
C ARG A 60 -6.45 13.49 -4.72
N PHE A 61 -5.47 12.66 -4.33
CA PHE A 61 -5.38 12.05 -3.01
C PHE A 61 -5.29 13.09 -1.89
N HIS A 62 -4.54 14.18 -2.11
CA HIS A 62 -4.46 15.30 -1.17
C HIS A 62 -5.77 16.07 -1.00
N ALA A 63 -6.54 16.21 -2.08
CA ALA A 63 -7.82 16.91 -2.06
C ALA A 63 -8.99 16.04 -1.54
N ASP A 64 -8.79 14.72 -1.50
CA ASP A 64 -9.82 13.73 -1.14
C ASP A 64 -9.79 13.41 0.36
N SER A 65 -10.60 14.14 1.13
CA SER A 65 -10.72 13.94 2.57
C SER A 65 -11.16 12.51 2.97
N ALA A 66 -11.89 11.80 2.11
CA ALA A 66 -12.31 10.44 2.41
C ALA A 66 -11.14 9.47 2.26
N ALA A 67 -10.37 9.57 1.17
CA ALA A 67 -9.16 8.77 0.98
C ALA A 67 -8.11 9.03 2.09
N GLN A 68 -7.94 10.29 2.48
CA GLN A 68 -7.09 10.68 3.61
C GLN A 68 -7.56 10.05 4.94
N ALA A 69 -8.88 10.02 5.18
CA ALA A 69 -9.43 9.39 6.38
C ALA A 69 -9.18 7.88 6.39
N VAL A 70 -9.37 7.18 5.27
CA VAL A 70 -9.08 5.74 5.14
C VAL A 70 -7.60 5.45 5.42
N LEU A 71 -6.68 6.28 4.90
CA LEU A 71 -5.26 6.15 5.16
C LEU A 71 -4.89 6.45 6.63
N ALA A 72 -5.56 7.41 7.27
CA ALA A 72 -5.34 7.72 8.68
C ALA A 72 -5.81 6.60 9.62
N SER A 73 -6.76 5.77 9.17
CA SER A 73 -7.38 4.71 9.96
C SER A 73 -7.17 3.32 9.37
N THR A 74 -5.96 3.00 8.86
CA THR A 74 -5.71 1.65 8.34
C THR A 74 -5.98 0.58 9.40
N VAL A 75 -6.51 -0.57 8.96
CA VAL A 75 -6.66 -1.73 9.84
C VAL A 75 -5.30 -2.36 10.13
N LYS A 76 -5.20 -3.12 11.22
CA LYS A 76 -3.98 -3.89 11.49
C LYS A 76 -3.89 -5.08 10.56
N LEU A 77 -2.71 -5.28 9.98
CA LEU A 77 -2.48 -6.37 9.04
C LEU A 77 -2.74 -7.75 9.66
N ASP A 78 -2.44 -7.94 10.95
CA ASP A 78 -2.69 -9.19 11.67
C ASP A 78 -4.18 -9.52 11.90
N THR A 79 -5.08 -8.58 11.57
CA THR A 79 -6.54 -8.77 11.61
C THR A 79 -7.15 -9.03 10.24
N VAL A 80 -6.34 -8.99 9.18
CA VAL A 80 -6.80 -9.19 7.79
C VAL A 80 -6.79 -10.67 7.47
N ASP A 81 -7.95 -11.19 7.06
CA ASP A 81 -8.10 -12.52 6.51
C ASP A 81 -8.24 -12.43 4.99
N GLN A 82 -7.45 -13.21 4.24
CA GLN A 82 -7.54 -13.22 2.77
C GLN A 82 -8.93 -13.64 2.29
N GLU A 83 -9.67 -14.46 3.05
CA GLU A 83 -11.00 -14.93 2.63
C GLU A 83 -11.98 -13.79 2.42
N ALA A 84 -11.80 -12.66 3.13
CA ALA A 84 -12.64 -11.48 3.02
C ALA A 84 -12.37 -10.61 1.78
N PHE A 85 -11.34 -10.92 0.99
CA PHE A 85 -10.92 -10.10 -0.16
C PHE A 85 -10.74 -10.93 -1.42
N ASP A 86 -11.03 -10.32 -2.58
CA ASP A 86 -10.80 -10.95 -3.89
C ASP A 86 -9.34 -10.82 -4.37
N ALA A 87 -8.63 -9.80 -3.89
CA ALA A 87 -7.24 -9.51 -4.24
C ALA A 87 -6.52 -8.78 -3.10
N VAL A 88 -5.19 -8.87 -3.10
CA VAL A 88 -4.32 -8.11 -2.19
C VAL A 88 -3.27 -7.37 -3.03
N PHE A 89 -3.15 -6.07 -2.79
CA PHE A 89 -2.17 -5.19 -3.45
C PHE A 89 -1.20 -4.61 -2.42
N TYR A 90 0.08 -4.55 -2.77
CA TYR A 90 1.14 -4.02 -1.92
C TYR A 90 1.76 -2.79 -2.57
N PRO A 91 1.58 -1.58 -2.04
CA PRO A 91 2.29 -0.41 -2.54
C PRO A 91 3.78 -0.57 -2.22
N GLY A 92 4.65 -0.05 -3.10
CA GLY A 92 6.09 -0.06 -2.84
C GLY A 92 6.56 1.17 -2.04
N GLY A 93 7.81 1.56 -2.29
CA GLY A 93 8.57 2.46 -1.43
C GLY A 93 9.49 1.71 -0.46
N HIS A 94 10.50 2.42 0.05
CA HIS A 94 11.56 1.80 0.86
C HIS A 94 11.06 1.29 2.22
N GLY A 95 9.94 1.81 2.75
CA GLY A 95 9.31 1.35 3.98
C GLY A 95 8.66 -0.04 3.87
N PRO A 96 7.71 -0.24 2.93
CA PRO A 96 7.10 -1.55 2.66
C PRO A 96 8.11 -2.67 2.37
N LEU A 97 9.18 -2.35 1.66
CA LEU A 97 10.30 -3.26 1.37
C LEU A 97 11.00 -3.80 2.63
N TRP A 98 10.92 -3.10 3.76
CA TRP A 98 11.55 -3.53 5.01
C TRP A 98 10.53 -4.08 6.01
N ASP A 99 9.42 -3.36 6.19
CA ASP A 99 8.44 -3.69 7.22
C ASP A 99 7.54 -4.84 6.79
N LEU A 100 7.02 -4.85 5.55
CA LEU A 100 6.14 -5.92 5.06
C LEU A 100 6.92 -7.19 4.69
N ALA A 101 8.12 -7.02 4.12
CA ALA A 101 8.96 -8.16 3.71
C ALA A 101 9.42 -9.03 4.90
N ASN A 102 9.48 -8.47 6.12
CA ASN A 102 9.86 -9.20 7.33
C ASN A 102 8.68 -9.49 8.27
N ASP A 103 7.47 -9.05 7.92
CA ASP A 103 6.27 -9.29 8.72
C ASP A 103 5.68 -10.66 8.41
N LYS A 104 5.57 -11.51 9.43
CA LYS A 104 5.08 -12.88 9.27
C LYS A 104 3.63 -12.94 8.81
N HIS A 105 2.79 -11.98 9.20
CA HIS A 105 1.41 -11.91 8.76
C HIS A 105 1.34 -11.48 7.30
N SER A 106 2.16 -10.52 6.88
CA SER A 106 2.28 -10.14 5.46
C SER A 106 2.71 -11.33 4.60
N ILE A 107 3.74 -12.06 5.01
CA ILE A 107 4.23 -13.25 4.28
C ILE A 107 3.11 -14.29 4.18
N SER A 108 2.46 -14.61 5.32
CA SER A 108 1.39 -15.60 5.34
C SER A 108 0.19 -15.17 4.49
N LEU A 109 -0.19 -13.89 4.51
CA LEU A 109 -1.30 -13.38 3.71
C LEU A 109 -1.03 -13.53 2.21
N ILE A 110 0.19 -13.24 1.76
CA ILE A 110 0.61 -13.46 0.37
C ILE A 110 0.55 -14.94 0.01
N GLU A 111 1.11 -15.82 0.85
CA GLU A 111 1.11 -17.26 0.63
C GLU A 111 -0.31 -17.82 0.51
N GLN A 112 -1.21 -17.43 1.43
CA GLN A 112 -2.60 -17.88 1.42
C GLN A 112 -3.37 -17.35 0.20
N THR A 113 -3.17 -16.09 -0.17
CA THR A 113 -3.80 -15.49 -1.36
C THR A 113 -3.39 -16.24 -2.63
N LEU A 114 -2.09 -16.57 -2.76
CA LEU A 114 -1.57 -17.33 -3.89
C LEU A 114 -2.12 -18.77 -3.91
N GLN A 115 -2.19 -19.43 -2.75
CA GLN A 115 -2.75 -20.78 -2.63
C GLN A 115 -4.24 -20.83 -2.98
N ALA A 116 -4.99 -19.78 -2.65
CA ALA A 116 -6.41 -19.65 -2.98
C ALA A 116 -6.66 -19.41 -4.49
N GLY A 117 -5.62 -19.25 -5.31
CA GLY A 117 -5.74 -18.94 -6.74
C GLY A 117 -6.31 -17.54 -7.00
N LYS A 118 -6.35 -16.69 -5.97
CA LYS A 118 -6.74 -15.29 -6.08
C LYS A 118 -5.61 -14.51 -6.73
N THR A 119 -5.95 -13.41 -7.41
CA THR A 119 -4.96 -12.55 -8.06
C THR A 119 -4.09 -11.90 -6.99
N GLY A 120 -2.94 -12.51 -6.71
CA GLY A 120 -1.88 -11.90 -5.93
C GLY A 120 -1.09 -10.95 -6.81
N CYS A 121 -1.54 -9.71 -6.95
CA CYS A 121 -0.69 -8.64 -7.47
C CYS A 121 0.30 -8.24 -6.36
N ALA A 122 1.28 -9.12 -6.12
CA ALA A 122 2.50 -8.78 -5.39
C ALA A 122 3.34 -7.82 -6.23
N GLY A 123 2.79 -6.63 -6.46
CA GLY A 123 3.44 -5.52 -7.13
C GLY A 123 4.43 -4.86 -6.19
N LEU A 124 5.59 -5.49 -5.95
CA LEU A 124 6.81 -4.69 -5.81
C LEU A 124 6.82 -3.78 -7.04
N SER A 125 6.60 -2.47 -6.87
CA SER A 125 6.56 -1.48 -7.95
C SER A 125 7.63 -1.78 -9.00
N CYS A 126 7.21 -2.49 -10.04
CA CYS A 126 8.03 -2.90 -11.16
C CYS A 126 7.49 -2.06 -12.29
N SER A 127 8.31 -1.13 -12.78
CA SER A 127 7.97 -0.17 -13.85
C SER A 127 7.74 -0.84 -15.21
N ARG A 128 7.38 -2.13 -15.24
CA ARG A 128 7.12 -2.90 -16.46
C ARG A 128 6.40 -4.24 -16.19
N CYS A 129 5.10 -4.19 -15.95
CA CYS A 129 4.20 -5.33 -16.19
C CYS A 129 3.02 -4.87 -17.07
N PRO A 130 2.96 -5.28 -18.35
CA PRO A 130 1.77 -5.13 -19.17
C PRO A 130 0.82 -6.29 -18.87
N GLY A 131 -0.36 -6.01 -18.33
CA GLY A 131 -1.37 -7.05 -18.12
C GLY A 131 -2.47 -6.58 -17.18
N VAL A 132 -3.72 -6.83 -17.58
CA VAL A 132 -4.95 -6.49 -16.87
C VAL A 132 -5.05 -7.22 -15.52
N MET A 133 -5.67 -6.55 -14.54
CA MET A 133 -6.06 -6.93 -13.16
C MET A 133 -5.14 -6.44 -12.04
#